data_AF-A0A527ZI69-F1
#
_entry.id   AF-A0A527ZI69-F1
#
_cell.length_a   1.000
_cell.length_b   1.000
_cell.length_c   1.000
_cell.angle_alpha   90.00
_cell.angle_beta   90.00
_cell.angle_gamma   90.00
#
_symmetry.space_group_name_H-M   'P 1'
#
loop_
_entity.id
_entity.type
_entity.pdbx_description
1 polymer ?
#
loop_
_entity_poly.entity_id
_entity_poly.type
_entity_poly.pdbx_seq_one_letter_code
_entity_poly.pdbx_strand_id
1 'polypeptide(L)'
;MEILDSARIAKAKRAFTTRRVPVERMQMLLPPPTEPKAGDLVLARIEALGHHKAVELLSGRKAALAATDEIVLAYGNRYAPDQFEAIVPRDLGPCHMVAAGGVASRATAWHDKTMFPTAIVPLGLVADSCGRVLNV
;
A
#
# COMPACT_ATOMS: atom_id res chain seq x y z
N MET A 1 0.47 -5.67 -18.14
CA MET A 1 0.10 -4.27 -17.85
C MET A 1 -1.38 -4.12 -18.17
N GLU A 2 -2.16 -3.54 -17.27
CA GLU A 2 -3.62 -3.43 -17.40
C GLU A 2 -4.04 -1.96 -17.24
N ILE A 3 -5.08 -1.55 -17.95
CA ILE A 3 -5.70 -0.23 -17.75
C ILE A 3 -6.41 -0.25 -16.39
N LEU A 4 -6.06 0.72 -15.54
CA LEU A 4 -6.69 0.86 -14.24
C LEU A 4 -8.01 1.61 -14.40
N ASP A 5 -9.12 0.92 -14.20
CA ASP A 5 -10.46 1.51 -14.25
C ASP A 5 -10.61 2.65 -13.23
N SER A 6 -11.13 3.79 -13.69
CA SER A 6 -11.35 4.99 -12.87
C SER A 6 -12.38 4.74 -11.77
N ALA A 7 -13.37 3.88 -12.00
CA ALA A 7 -14.35 3.53 -10.98
C ALA A 7 -13.74 2.66 -9.87
N ARG A 8 -12.77 1.81 -10.22
CA ARG A 8 -12.02 0.99 -9.26
C ARG A 8 -11.12 1.85 -8.38
N ILE A 9 -10.32 2.75 -8.97
CA ILE A 9 -9.42 3.62 -8.20
C ILE A 9 -10.20 4.60 -7.29
N ALA A 10 -11.38 5.06 -7.73
CA ALA A 10 -12.26 5.89 -6.92
C ALA A 10 -12.85 5.16 -5.70
N LYS A 11 -13.04 3.83 -5.77
CA LYS A 11 -13.51 3.01 -4.65
C LYS A 11 -12.37 2.61 -3.69
N ALA A 12 -11.15 2.51 -4.18
CA ALA A 12 -10.00 2.15 -3.37
C ALA A 12 -9.70 3.22 -2.30
N LYS A 13 -9.41 2.81 -1.06
CA LYS A 13 -9.05 3.74 0.01
C LYS A 13 -7.62 4.23 -0.21
N ARG A 14 -7.47 5.52 -0.52
CA ARG A 14 -6.17 6.13 -0.73
C ARG A 14 -5.56 6.60 0.58
N ALA A 15 -4.38 6.08 0.89
CA ALA A 15 -3.69 6.42 2.12
C ALA A 15 -2.98 7.78 2.04
N PHE A 16 -2.81 8.43 3.20
CA PHE A 16 -2.27 9.78 3.34
C PHE A 16 -0.87 9.96 2.73
N THR A 17 -0.03 8.93 2.77
CA THR A 17 1.29 8.92 2.10
C THR A 17 1.18 9.23 0.61
N THR A 18 0.08 8.81 -0.04
CA THR A 18 -0.13 8.96 -1.50
C THR A 18 -0.72 10.32 -1.92
N ARG A 19 -0.94 11.25 -0.97
CA ARG A 19 -1.69 12.50 -1.20
C ARG A 19 -1.10 13.45 -2.24
N ARG A 20 0.19 13.35 -2.52
CA ARG A 20 0.90 14.21 -3.49
C ARG A 20 0.74 13.74 -4.93
N VAL A 21 0.26 12.51 -5.14
CA VAL A 21 0.01 11.95 -6.47
C VAL A 21 -1.44 12.24 -6.87
N PRO A 22 -1.70 13.00 -7.95
CA PRO A 22 -3.06 13.22 -8.45
C PRO A 22 -3.71 11.90 -8.88
N VAL A 23 -5.02 11.72 -8.62
CA VAL A 23 -5.71 10.46 -8.97
C VAL A 23 -5.79 10.27 -10.48
N GLU A 24 -5.84 11.36 -11.23
CA GLU A 24 -5.90 11.41 -12.69
C GLU A 24 -4.65 10.84 -13.35
N ARG A 25 -3.54 10.77 -12.61
CA ARG A 25 -2.30 10.13 -13.06
C ARG A 25 -2.36 8.61 -12.91
N MET A 26 -3.23 8.07 -12.07
CA MET A 26 -3.32 6.63 -11.76
C MET A 26 -4.10 5.89 -12.85
N GLN A 27 -3.47 5.63 -13.98
CA GLN A 27 -4.16 5.16 -15.19
C GLN A 27 -3.87 3.71 -15.52
N MET A 28 -2.78 3.15 -14.99
CA MET A 28 -2.36 1.80 -15.32
C MET A 28 -1.88 1.03 -14.09
N LEU A 29 -1.99 -0.29 -14.16
CA LEU A 29 -1.49 -1.22 -13.17
C LEU A 29 -0.44 -2.13 -13.80
N LEU A 30 0.76 -2.17 -13.21
CA LEU A 30 1.85 -3.06 -13.60
C LEU A 30 1.79 -4.30 -12.69
N PRO A 31 1.32 -5.45 -13.19
CA PRO A 31 1.27 -6.69 -12.42
C PRO A 31 2.68 -7.28 -12.29
N PRO A 32 2.87 -8.25 -11.36
CA PRO A 32 4.11 -9.03 -11.29
C PRO A 32 4.48 -9.67 -12.64
N PRO A 33 5.79 -9.90 -12.92
CA PRO A 33 6.93 -9.61 -12.05
C PRO A 33 7.41 -8.16 -12.16
N THR A 34 7.45 -7.47 -11.02
CA THR A 34 8.01 -6.12 -10.88
C THR A 34 8.66 -6.02 -9.51
N GLU A 35 9.84 -5.38 -9.42
CA GLU A 35 10.50 -5.10 -8.14
C GLU A 35 10.11 -3.69 -7.68
N PRO A 36 9.42 -3.53 -6.54
CA PRO A 36 9.04 -2.21 -6.05
C PRO A 36 10.23 -1.47 -5.47
N LYS A 37 10.21 -0.14 -5.57
CA LYS A 37 11.16 0.76 -4.91
C LYS A 37 10.45 1.53 -3.80
N ALA A 38 11.25 2.04 -2.85
CA ALA A 38 10.73 2.99 -1.88
C ALA A 38 10.13 4.21 -2.60
N GLY A 39 8.91 4.58 -2.20
CA GLY A 39 8.13 5.64 -2.82
C GLY A 39 7.10 5.13 -3.85
N ASP A 40 7.30 3.96 -4.47
CA ASP A 40 6.40 3.45 -5.50
C ASP A 40 5.00 3.21 -4.95
N LEU A 41 3.98 3.64 -5.69
CA LEU A 41 2.59 3.41 -5.35
C LEU A 41 2.16 1.99 -5.73
N VAL A 42 1.40 1.37 -4.84
CA VAL A 42 0.86 0.03 -5.02
C VAL A 42 -0.64 0.03 -4.74
N LEU A 43 -1.41 -0.60 -5.64
CA LEU A 43 -2.77 -1.00 -5.35
C LEU A 43 -2.70 -2.39 -4.71
N ALA A 44 -3.25 -2.54 -3.51
CA ALA A 44 -3.24 -3.80 -2.78
C ALA A 44 -4.62 -4.10 -2.22
N ARG A 45 -4.91 -5.39 -2.01
CA ARG A 45 -6.11 -5.85 -1.31
C ARG A 45 -5.77 -6.24 0.12
N ILE A 46 -6.64 -5.90 1.07
CA ILE A 46 -6.57 -6.44 2.43
C ILE A 46 -6.86 -7.94 2.41
N GLU A 47 -5.89 -8.72 2.87
CA GLU A 47 -6.04 -10.17 3.04
C GLU A 47 -6.52 -10.50 4.46
N ALA A 48 -5.84 -9.96 5.48
CA ALA A 48 -6.20 -10.17 6.87
C ALA A 48 -5.91 -8.93 7.71
N LEU A 49 -6.87 -8.55 8.57
CA LEU A 49 -6.71 -7.43 9.49
C LEU A 49 -5.81 -7.83 10.68
N GLY A 50 -4.82 -7.00 10.95
CA GLY A 50 -3.90 -7.15 12.06
C GLY A 50 -3.89 -5.90 12.95
N HIS A 51 -2.69 -5.41 13.26
CA HIS A 51 -2.48 -4.25 14.12
C HIS A 51 -3.20 -2.99 13.63
N HIS A 52 -3.08 -2.67 12.33
CA HIS A 52 -3.73 -1.49 11.76
C HIS A 52 -5.07 -1.85 11.13
N LYS A 53 -6.16 -1.60 11.86
CA LYS A 53 -7.55 -1.86 11.42
C LYS A 53 -8.18 -0.67 10.69
N ALA A 54 -7.43 0.39 10.48
CA ALA A 54 -7.85 1.59 9.77
C ALA A 54 -6.67 2.19 9.01
N VAL A 55 -6.97 2.87 7.90
CA VAL A 55 -6.02 3.65 7.11
C VAL A 55 -6.33 5.14 7.25
N GLU A 56 -5.29 5.96 7.35
CA GLU A 56 -5.41 7.41 7.30
C GLU A 56 -5.63 7.84 5.85
N LEU A 57 -6.76 8.48 5.58
CA LEU A 57 -7.12 8.99 4.27
C LEU A 57 -6.38 10.29 3.94
N LEU A 58 -6.49 10.73 2.69
CA LEU A 58 -5.93 11.99 2.21
C LEU A 58 -6.34 13.22 3.04
N SER A 59 -7.53 13.18 3.64
CA SER A 59 -8.07 14.23 4.52
C SER A 59 -7.50 14.20 5.95
N GLY A 60 -6.63 13.25 6.29
CA GLY A 60 -6.17 12.97 7.66
C GLY A 60 -7.17 12.18 8.51
N ARG A 61 -8.40 11.96 8.01
CA ARG A 61 -9.39 11.13 8.71
C ARG A 61 -9.02 9.66 8.62
N LYS A 62 -9.28 8.88 9.67
CA LYS A 62 -9.15 7.43 9.64
C LYS A 62 -10.40 6.78 9.05
N ALA A 63 -10.20 5.83 8.13
CA ALA A 63 -11.24 4.96 7.62
C ALA A 63 -10.99 3.52 8.06
N ALA A 64 -12.00 2.88 8.65
CA ALA A 64 -11.92 1.47 9.03
C ALA A 64 -11.66 0.60 7.79
N LEU A 65 -10.84 -0.43 7.95
CA LEU A 65 -10.55 -1.43 6.93
C LEU A 65 -11.44 -2.66 7.15
N ALA A 66 -11.89 -3.24 6.05
CA ALA A 66 -12.55 -4.54 5.98
C ALA A 66 -11.66 -5.51 5.20
N ALA A 67 -11.82 -6.80 5.46
CA ALA A 67 -11.27 -7.82 4.58
C ALA A 67 -11.81 -7.58 3.16
N THR A 68 -10.98 -7.79 2.14
CA THR A 68 -11.27 -7.51 0.71
C THR A 68 -11.24 -6.06 0.26
N ASP A 69 -11.09 -5.07 1.14
CA ASP A 69 -10.89 -3.68 0.72
C ASP A 69 -9.66 -3.55 -0.19
N GLU A 70 -9.79 -2.75 -1.25
CA GLU A 70 -8.64 -2.30 -2.03
C GLU A 70 -8.15 -0.96 -1.48
N ILE A 71 -6.83 -0.84 -1.37
CA ILE A 71 -6.15 0.33 -0.82
C ILE A 71 -4.97 0.72 -1.69
N VAL A 72 -4.70 2.04 -1.77
CA VAL A 72 -3.51 2.57 -2.43
C VAL A 72 -2.52 3.02 -1.37
N LEU A 73 -1.34 2.42 -1.39
CA LEU A 73 -0.25 2.67 -0.45
C LEU A 73 1.02 3.11 -1.20
N ALA A 74 2.01 3.59 -0.45
CA ALA A 74 3.37 3.75 -0.96
C ALA A 74 4.28 2.69 -0.33
N TYR A 75 5.18 2.10 -1.11
CA TYR A 75 6.24 1.24 -0.58
C TYR A 75 7.24 2.06 0.24
N GLY A 76 7.72 1.51 1.36
CA GLY A 76 8.74 2.16 2.15
C GLY A 76 9.40 1.24 3.18
N ASN A 77 10.65 1.55 3.52
CA ASN A 77 11.30 0.97 4.68
C ASN A 77 10.75 1.63 5.93
N ARG A 78 10.66 0.87 7.03
CA ARG A 78 10.21 1.38 8.31
C ARG A 78 11.04 0.79 9.43
N TYR A 79 11.56 1.64 10.30
CA TYR A 79 12.19 1.23 11.54
C TYR A 79 11.42 1.85 12.71
N ALA A 80 10.57 1.05 13.33
CA ALA A 80 9.80 1.43 14.51
C ALA A 80 9.82 0.27 15.50
N PRO A 81 10.76 0.23 16.45
CA PRO A 81 10.96 -0.93 17.33
C PRO A 81 9.74 -1.24 18.21
N ASP A 82 8.98 -0.21 18.61
CA ASP A 82 7.72 -0.40 19.36
C ASP A 82 6.56 -0.88 18.48
N GLN A 83 6.76 -0.95 17.15
CA GLN A 83 5.78 -1.44 16.19
C GLN A 83 6.44 -2.39 15.19
N PHE A 84 6.81 -1.93 13.99
CA PHE A 84 7.31 -2.79 12.93
C PHE A 84 8.65 -2.29 12.40
N GLU A 85 9.63 -3.19 12.38
CA GLU A 85 10.75 -3.14 11.45
C GLU A 85 10.33 -3.79 10.13
N ALA A 86 10.56 -3.11 9.01
CA ALA A 86 10.13 -3.57 7.70
C ALA A 86 10.98 -3.01 6.57
N ILE A 87 11.13 -3.83 5.52
CA ILE A 87 11.89 -3.50 4.32
C ILE A 87 11.03 -3.61 3.06
N VAL A 88 11.29 -2.75 2.08
CA VAL A 88 10.67 -2.87 0.76
C VAL A 88 11.08 -4.22 0.16
N PRO A 89 10.11 -5.08 -0.23
CA PRO A 89 10.40 -6.40 -0.79
C PRO A 89 11.05 -6.28 -2.17
N ARG A 90 11.73 -7.36 -2.62
CA ARG A 90 12.28 -7.45 -3.98
C ARG A 90 11.29 -7.99 -5.02
N ASP A 91 10.03 -8.11 -4.62
CA ASP A 91 8.94 -8.68 -5.40
C ASP A 91 7.61 -8.03 -4.98
N LEU A 92 6.58 -8.23 -5.78
CA LEU A 92 5.19 -7.87 -5.45
C LEU A 92 4.44 -9.03 -4.76
N GLY A 93 5.14 -9.87 -3.99
CA GLY A 93 4.52 -10.91 -3.19
C GLY A 93 3.71 -10.35 -2.00
N PRO A 94 2.94 -11.20 -1.30
CA PRO A 94 2.22 -10.81 -0.09
C PRO A 94 3.14 -10.08 0.90
N CYS A 95 2.63 -8.99 1.47
CA CYS A 95 3.37 -8.16 2.40
C CYS A 95 2.41 -7.51 3.40
N HIS A 96 2.79 -6.36 3.98
CA HIS A 96 2.07 -5.80 5.11
C HIS A 96 1.89 -4.29 4.98
N MET A 97 0.78 -3.81 5.53
CA MET A 97 0.61 -2.39 5.86
C MET A 97 1.26 -2.13 7.22
N VAL A 98 2.46 -1.53 7.21
CA VAL A 98 3.30 -1.35 8.41
C VAL A 98 3.15 0.03 9.07
N ALA A 99 2.34 0.91 8.49
CA ALA A 99 1.92 2.17 9.10
C ALA A 99 0.51 2.52 8.64
N ALA A 100 -0.34 2.99 9.57
CA ALA A 100 -1.70 3.45 9.27
C ALA A 100 -1.75 4.62 8.27
N GLY A 101 -0.66 5.40 8.16
CA GLY A 101 -0.50 6.46 7.15
C GLY A 101 -0.41 5.93 5.71
N GLY A 102 -0.19 4.62 5.53
CA GLY A 102 -0.19 3.95 4.24
C GLY A 102 1.17 3.54 3.72
N VAL A 103 1.93 2.78 4.52
CA VAL A 103 3.21 2.24 4.09
C VAL A 103 3.08 0.74 3.86
N ALA A 104 3.33 0.29 2.63
CA ALA A 104 3.43 -1.11 2.25
C ALA A 104 4.90 -1.57 2.40
N SER A 105 5.12 -2.72 3.05
CA SER A 105 6.46 -3.24 3.29
C SER A 105 6.42 -4.69 3.78
N ARG A 106 7.55 -5.39 3.72
CA ARG A 106 7.69 -6.71 4.35
C ARG A 106 8.19 -6.51 5.78
N ALA A 107 7.31 -6.62 6.76
CA ALA A 107 7.68 -6.64 8.17
C ALA A 107 8.63 -7.82 8.46
N THR A 108 9.73 -7.52 9.13
CA THR A 108 10.79 -8.48 9.48
C THR A 108 10.86 -8.74 10.99
N ALA A 109 10.51 -7.75 11.81
CA ALA A 109 10.48 -7.87 13.26
C ALA A 109 9.46 -6.91 13.89
N TRP A 110 8.95 -7.29 15.06
CA TRP A 110 8.11 -6.47 15.93
C TRP A 110 8.14 -6.99 17.37
N HIS A 111 7.78 -6.13 18.32
CA HIS A 111 7.66 -6.49 19.73
C HIS A 111 6.53 -7.52 19.96
N ASP A 112 6.70 -8.46 20.89
CA ASP A 112 5.72 -9.52 21.19
C ASP A 112 4.30 -9.02 21.57
N LYS A 113 4.20 -7.85 22.21
CA LYS A 113 2.97 -7.15 22.56
C LYS A 113 2.26 -6.50 21.36
N THR A 114 2.94 -6.39 20.22
CA THR A 114 2.37 -5.84 19.00
C THR A 114 1.66 -6.95 18.23
N MET A 115 0.36 -6.77 17.96
CA MET A 115 -0.39 -7.67 17.09
C MET A 115 0.29 -7.82 15.72
N PHE A 116 0.08 -8.96 15.07
CA PHE A 116 0.57 -9.21 13.72
C PHE A 116 0.20 -8.05 12.78
N PRO A 117 1.09 -7.61 11.87
CA PRO A 117 0.79 -6.51 10.97
C PRO A 117 -0.36 -6.85 10.02
N THR A 118 -1.09 -5.83 9.56
CA THR A 118 -2.21 -6.05 8.62
C THR A 118 -1.66 -6.55 7.28
N ALA A 119 -2.09 -7.76 6.89
CA ALA A 119 -1.62 -8.45 5.69
C ALA A 119 -2.32 -7.91 4.43
N ILE A 120 -1.53 -7.70 3.39
CA ILE A 120 -1.98 -7.18 2.10
C ILE A 120 -1.40 -8.00 0.97
N VAL A 121 -2.18 -8.14 -0.10
CA VAL A 121 -1.74 -8.73 -1.37
C VAL A 121 -1.61 -7.61 -2.40
N PRO A 122 -0.39 -7.26 -2.85
CA PRO A 122 -0.19 -6.37 -3.97
C PRO A 122 -0.89 -6.88 -5.22
N LEU A 123 -1.69 -6.03 -5.87
CA LEU A 123 -2.32 -6.32 -7.16
C LEU A 123 -1.48 -5.78 -8.32
N GLY A 124 -0.69 -4.73 -8.06
CA GLY A 124 0.30 -4.20 -8.98
C GLY A 124 0.78 -2.81 -8.59
N LEU A 125 1.85 -2.34 -9.26
CA LEU A 125 2.31 -0.96 -9.12
C LEU A 125 1.43 -0.01 -9.93
N VAL A 126 1.12 1.14 -9.36
CA VAL A 126 0.31 2.17 -10.01
C VAL A 126 1.20 3.01 -10.93
N ALA A 127 0.78 3.19 -12.18
CA ALA A 127 1.52 3.92 -13.20
C ALA A 127 0.65 4.93 -13.95
N ASP A 128 1.32 5.83 -14.66
CA ASP A 128 0.70 6.74 -15.63
C ASP A 128 0.37 6.05 -16.97
N SER A 129 -0.23 6.80 -17.89
CA SER A 129 -0.57 6.34 -19.25
C SER A 129 0.62 5.89 -20.09
N CYS A 130 1.84 6.31 -19.73
CA CYS A 130 3.06 5.90 -20.40
C CYS A 130 3.70 4.67 -19.73
N GLY A 131 3.07 4.14 -18.68
CA GLY A 131 3.57 3.01 -17.90
C GLY A 131 4.69 3.32 -16.94
N ARG A 132 4.90 4.60 -16.62
CA ARG A 132 5.87 5.00 -15.60
C ARG A 132 5.25 4.86 -14.23
N VAL A 133 5.90 4.10 -13.35
CA VAL A 133 5.47 3.91 -11.96
C VAL A 133 5.40 5.26 -11.25
N LEU A 134 4.27 5.53 -10.59
CA LEU A 134 4.06 6.72 -9.79
C LEU A 134 4.70 6.55 -8.41
N ASN A 135 5.33 7.60 -7.90
CA ASN A 135 5.96 7.61 -6.58
C ASN A 135 5.70 8.93 -5.82
N VAL A 136 6.10 8.96 -4.54
CA VAL A 136 5.93 10.09 -3.60
C VAL A 136 7.23 10.68 -3.10
#